data_AF-A0A842VKW4-F1
#
_entry.id   AF-A0A842VKW4-F1
#
_cell.length_a   1.000
_cell.length_b   1.000
_cell.length_c   1.000
_cell.angle_alpha   90.00
_cell.angle_beta   90.00
_cell.angle_gamma   90.00
#
_symmetry.space_group_name_H-M   'P 1'
#
loop_
_entity.id
_entity.type
_entity.pdbx_description
1 polymer ?
#
loop_
_entity_poly.entity_id
_entity_poly.type
_entity_poly.pdbx_seq_one_letter_code
_entity_poly.pdbx_strand_id
1 'polypeptide(L)'
;MDCYDEILINYQRKDQEDPNKLEKWLNNFIIGLMTRYFTQRDSLTIQNCLILLINLFFEIEYPDHYHTKGKATPSLTESEFNHFYKLMKRELQFNTNFKG
;
A
#
# COMPACT_ATOMS: atom_id res chain seq x y z
N MET A 1 -10.04 17.31 16.09
CA MET A 1 -8.63 17.16 15.68
C MET A 1 -8.67 16.71 14.24
N ASP A 2 -7.93 17.39 13.35
CA ASP A 2 -7.88 16.97 11.95
C ASP A 2 -7.14 15.62 11.85
N CYS A 3 -7.54 14.80 10.88
CA CYS A 3 -6.91 13.52 10.58
C CYS A 3 -5.39 13.70 10.35
N TYR A 4 -4.99 14.80 9.68
CA TYR A 4 -3.59 15.12 9.46
C TYR A 4 -2.84 15.49 10.76
N ASP A 5 -3.47 16.27 11.63
CA ASP A 5 -2.87 16.69 12.91
C ASP A 5 -2.54 15.46 13.78
N GLU A 6 -3.46 14.51 13.86
CA GLU A 6 -3.27 13.30 14.64
C GLU A 6 -2.12 12.45 14.11
N ILE A 7 -2.02 12.29 12.79
CA ILE A 7 -0.92 11.56 12.13
C ILE A 7 0.43 12.24 12.44
N LEU A 8 0.52 13.56 12.26
CA LEU A 8 1.76 14.31 12.45
C LEU A 8 2.23 14.30 13.92
N ILE A 9 1.30 14.42 14.87
CA ILE A 9 1.63 14.40 16.31
C ILE A 9 2.19 13.04 16.72
N ASN A 10 1.59 11.94 16.26
CA ASN A 10 2.10 10.61 16.55
C ASN A 10 3.43 10.36 15.83
N TYR A 11 3.61 10.88 14.62
CA TYR A 11 4.87 10.72 13.89
C TYR A 11 6.04 11.42 14.58
N GLN A 12 5.83 12.64 15.06
CA GLN A 12 6.85 13.40 15.80
C GLN A 12 7.27 12.72 17.11
N ARG A 13 6.40 11.88 17.69
CA ARG A 13 6.65 11.18 18.95
C ARG A 13 7.07 9.72 18.78
N LYS A 14 7.08 9.21 17.55
CA LYS A 14 7.26 7.78 17.25
C LYS A 14 8.55 7.18 17.86
N ASP A 15 9.63 7.96 17.89
CA ASP A 15 10.94 7.51 18.40
C ASP A 15 11.04 7.60 19.94
N GLN A 16 10.08 8.25 20.58
CA GLN A 16 10.00 8.45 22.03
C GLN A 16 8.93 7.55 22.68
N GLU A 17 8.10 6.89 21.88
CA GLU A 17 6.94 6.13 22.32
C GLU A 17 7.23 4.63 22.30
N ASP A 18 6.56 3.88 23.19
CA ASP A 18 6.65 2.43 23.20
C ASP A 18 6.19 1.86 21.84
N PRO A 19 6.97 1.00 21.16
CA PRO A 19 6.61 0.45 19.86
C PRO A 19 5.25 -0.24 19.83
N ASN A 20 4.89 -0.97 20.89
CA ASN A 20 3.58 -1.64 20.96
C ASN A 20 2.44 -0.63 21.06
N LYS A 21 2.66 0.49 21.76
CA LYS A 21 1.69 1.57 21.87
C LYS A 21 1.49 2.27 20.52
N LEU A 22 2.58 2.52 19.78
CA LEU A 22 2.52 3.09 18.44
C LEU A 22 1.79 2.15 17.47
N GLU A 23 2.12 0.86 17.47
CA GLU A 23 1.47 -0.15 16.64
C GLU A 23 -0.04 -0.25 16.95
N LYS A 24 -0.40 -0.26 18.24
CA LYS A 24 -1.81 -0.27 18.67
C LYS A 24 -2.56 0.97 18.21
N TRP A 25 -1.92 2.15 18.27
CA TRP A 25 -2.51 3.38 17.74
C TRP A 25 -2.70 3.28 16.21
N LEU A 26 -1.67 2.89 15.47
CA LEU A 26 -1.74 2.71 14.00
C LEU A 26 -2.90 1.80 13.59
N ASN A 27 -3.02 0.63 14.23
CA ASN A 27 -4.10 -0.33 13.95
C ASN A 27 -5.48 0.27 14.21
N ASN A 28 -5.68 0.92 15.36
CA ASN A 28 -6.95 1.56 15.70
C ASN A 28 -7.28 2.71 14.74
N PHE A 29 -6.29 3.49 14.35
CA PHE A 29 -6.45 4.64 13.46
C PHE A 29 -6.84 4.19 12.04
N ILE A 30 -6.19 3.15 11.51
CA ILE A 30 -6.53 2.56 10.20
C ILE A 30 -7.95 1.97 10.21
N ILE A 31 -8.34 1.24 11.26
CA ILE A 31 -9.71 0.71 11.41
C ILE A 31 -10.74 1.86 11.41
N GLY A 32 -10.41 2.97 12.10
CA GLY A 32 -11.24 4.17 12.11
C GLY A 32 -11.38 4.81 10.72
N LEU A 33 -10.29 4.92 9.97
CA LEU A 33 -10.29 5.42 8.59
C LEU A 33 -11.12 4.53 7.66
N MET A 34 -10.95 3.21 7.72
CA MET A 34 -11.73 2.28 6.90
C MET A 34 -13.22 2.34 7.22
N THR A 35 -13.58 2.41 8.50
CA THR A 35 -14.98 2.55 8.93
C THR A 35 -15.59 3.84 8.36
N ARG A 36 -14.87 4.96 8.46
CA ARG A 36 -15.30 6.23 7.88
C ARG A 36 -15.43 6.15 6.35
N TYR A 37 -14.54 5.42 5.69
CA TYR A 37 -14.55 5.21 4.24
C TYR A 37 -15.81 4.48 3.79
N PHE A 38 -16.17 3.40 4.48
CA PHE A 38 -17.40 2.64 4.20
C PHE A 38 -18.68 3.45 4.41
N THR A 39 -18.67 4.43 5.32
CA THR A 39 -19.84 5.28 5.61
C THR A 39 -20.02 6.48 4.65
N GLN A 40 -19.26 6.55 3.54
CA GLN A 40 -19.40 7.49 2.42
C GLN A 40 -19.30 9.01 2.73
N ARG A 41 -18.73 9.42 3.86
CA ARG A 41 -18.75 10.86 4.24
C ARG A 41 -17.60 11.72 3.71
N ASP A 42 -16.44 11.16 3.37
CA ASP A 42 -15.29 11.96 2.88
C ASP A 42 -14.16 11.09 2.32
N SER A 43 -14.34 10.55 1.11
CA SER A 43 -13.37 9.60 0.52
C SER A 43 -12.01 10.22 0.25
N LEU A 44 -11.96 11.50 -0.14
CA LEU A 44 -10.71 12.19 -0.50
C LEU A 44 -9.84 12.45 0.73
N THR A 45 -10.41 12.98 1.81
CA THR A 45 -9.65 13.21 3.06
C THR A 45 -9.10 11.89 3.61
N ILE A 46 -9.90 10.82 3.55
CA ILE A 46 -9.46 9.51 4.03
C ILE A 46 -8.34 8.94 3.16
N GLN A 47 -8.43 9.06 1.83
CA GLN A 47 -7.37 8.64 0.91
C GLN A 47 -6.07 9.39 1.19
N ASN A 48 -6.13 10.72 1.36
CA ASN A 48 -4.96 11.53 1.68
C ASN A 48 -4.35 11.14 3.03
N CYS A 49 -5.16 10.85 4.04
CA CYS A 49 -4.67 10.36 5.33
C CYS A 49 -3.97 8.99 5.23
N LEU A 50 -4.52 8.07 4.44
CA LEU A 50 -3.90 6.77 4.19
C LEU A 50 -2.56 6.91 3.47
N ILE A 51 -2.48 7.78 2.44
CA ILE A 51 -1.24 8.09 1.75
C ILE A 51 -0.21 8.66 2.73
N LEU A 52 -0.60 9.58 3.60
CA LEU A 52 0.30 10.18 4.57
C LEU A 52 0.80 9.15 5.60
N LEU A 53 -0.09 8.30 6.14
CA LEU A 53 0.30 7.21 7.03
C LEU A 53 1.33 6.29 6.40
N ILE A 54 1.06 5.85 5.16
CA ILE A 54 1.94 4.97 4.39
C ILE A 54 3.33 5.58 4.23
N ASN A 55 3.42 6.85 3.83
CA ASN A 55 4.72 7.52 3.64
C ASN A 55 5.51 7.73 4.94
N LEU A 56 4.82 7.87 6.07
CA LEU A 56 5.47 8.23 7.34
C LEU A 56 5.80 6.99 8.20
N PHE A 57 4.88 6.04 8.30
CA PHE A 57 4.99 4.93 9.26
C PHE A 57 5.33 3.59 8.64
N PHE A 58 5.19 3.46 7.33
CA PHE A 58 5.51 2.22 6.65
C PHE A 58 6.78 2.46 5.85
N GLU A 59 7.82 1.69 6.17
CA GLU A 59 8.93 1.53 5.25
C GLU A 59 8.38 0.79 4.03
N ILE A 60 7.99 1.55 3.01
CA ILE A 60 7.62 1.00 1.71
C ILE A 60 8.94 0.57 1.06
N GLU A 61 9.56 -0.48 1.59
CA GLU A 61 10.64 -1.20 0.92
C GLU A 61 10.04 -1.92 -0.29
N TYR A 62 9.76 -1.16 -1.34
CA TYR A 62 9.28 -1.59 -2.65
C TYR A 62 7.98 -2.45 -2.63
N PRO A 63 7.05 -2.23 -3.57
CA PRO A 63 5.77 -2.93 -3.59
C PRO A 63 5.88 -4.42 -4.00
N ASP A 64 7.06 -5.02 -3.95
CA ASP A 64 7.27 -6.33 -4.51
C ASP A 64 8.08 -7.21 -3.56
N HIS A 65 7.41 -8.21 -3.00
CA HIS A 65 8.07 -9.37 -2.39
C HIS A 65 9.03 -10.07 -3.37
N TYR A 66 8.96 -9.72 -4.67
CA TYR A 66 9.86 -10.10 -5.75
C TYR A 66 10.76 -8.99 -6.27
N HIS A 67 10.88 -7.84 -5.61
CA HIS A 67 11.87 -6.83 -5.99
C HIS A 67 13.25 -7.50 -5.90
N THR A 68 13.88 -7.74 -7.07
CA THR A 68 15.11 -8.55 -7.30
C THR A 68 14.98 -10.08 -7.30
N LYS A 69 13.82 -10.69 -7.02
CA LYS A 69 13.63 -12.14 -7.19
C LYS A 69 13.17 -12.47 -8.61
N GLY A 70 14.11 -12.99 -9.39
CA GLY A 70 13.88 -13.46 -10.75
C GLY A 70 15.05 -13.13 -11.67
N LYS A 71 15.03 -13.69 -12.87
CA LYS A 71 15.92 -13.27 -13.95
C LYS A 71 15.39 -11.97 -14.53
N ALA A 72 16.27 -11.00 -14.78
CA ALA A 72 15.92 -9.83 -15.57
C ALA A 72 15.44 -10.28 -16.96
N THR A 73 14.52 -9.54 -17.59
CA THR A 73 14.01 -9.89 -18.94
C THR A 73 15.11 -10.20 -19.95
N PRO A 74 16.24 -9.46 -19.99
CA PRO A 74 17.36 -9.76 -20.91
C PRO A 74 18.11 -11.07 -20.59
N SER A 75 17.96 -11.63 -19.40
CA SER A 75 18.62 -12.87 -18.98
C SER A 75 17.71 -14.11 -19.03
N LEU A 76 16.49 -13.96 -19.52
CA LEU A 76 15.59 -15.09 -19.79
C LEU A 76 16.06 -15.86 -21.03
N THR A 77 15.99 -17.19 -20.98
CA THR A 77 16.08 -18.00 -22.19
C THR A 77 14.86 -17.75 -23.08
N GLU A 78 14.95 -18.16 -24.35
CA GLU A 78 13.82 -18.02 -25.29
C GLU A 78 12.55 -18.73 -24.79
N SER A 79 12.69 -19.90 -24.14
CA SER A 79 11.54 -20.62 -23.57
C SER A 79 10.94 -19.90 -22.37
N GLU A 80 11.79 -19.36 -21.49
CA GLU A 80 11.37 -18.57 -20.32
C GLU A 80 10.67 -17.27 -20.75
N PHE A 81 11.23 -16.57 -21.73
CA PHE A 81 10.64 -15.36 -22.29
C PHE A 81 9.28 -15.63 -22.93
N ASN A 82 9.16 -16.71 -23.71
CA ASN A 82 7.88 -17.10 -24.31
C ASN A 82 6.81 -17.46 -23.25
N HIS A 83 7.22 -18.08 -22.15
CA HIS A 83 6.33 -18.35 -21.02
C HIS A 83 5.90 -17.06 -20.29
N PHE A 84 6.87 -16.21 -19.95
CA PHE A 84 6.63 -14.88 -19.36
C PHE A 84 5.68 -14.04 -20.22
N TYR A 85 5.92 -13.97 -21.53
CA TYR A 85 5.09 -13.23 -22.46
C TYR A 85 3.64 -13.74 -22.50
N LYS A 86 3.44 -15.07 -22.49
CA LYS A 86 2.09 -15.66 -22.42
C LYS A 86 1.37 -15.33 -21.12
N LEU A 87 2.08 -15.39 -19.99
CA LEU A 87 1.52 -15.00 -18.69
C LEU A 87 1.13 -13.51 -18.68
N MET A 88 2.04 -12.62 -19.06
CA MET A 88 1.77 -11.18 -19.11
C MET A 88 0.59 -10.84 -20.03
N LYS A 89 0.52 -11.47 -21.21
CA LYS A 89 -0.59 -11.29 -22.14
C LYS A 89 -1.92 -11.73 -21.54
N ARG A 90 -1.94 -12.84 -20.78
CA ARG A 90 -3.13 -13.32 -20.08
C ARG A 90 -3.56 -12.33 -19.01
N GLU A 91 -2.68 -11.96 -18.08
CA GLU A 91 -3.01 -11.05 -16.97
C GLU A 91 -3.51 -9.69 -17.47
N LEU A 92 -2.85 -9.12 -18.49
CA LEU A 92 -3.26 -7.83 -19.06
C LEU A 92 -4.59 -7.90 -19.84
N GLN A 93 -4.93 -9.04 -20.44
CA GLN A 93 -6.22 -9.23 -21.11
C GLN A 93 -7.38 -9.47 -20.13
N PHE A 94 -7.10 -9.97 -18.92
CA PHE A 94 -8.14 -10.16 -17.89
C PHE A 94 -8.62 -8.85 -17.24
N ASN A 95 -7.93 -7.73 -17.46
CA ASN A 95 -8.30 -6.41 -16.92
C ASN A 95 -9.35 -5.64 -17.75
N THR A 96 -9.85 -6.16 -18.87
CA THR A 96 -10.94 -5.51 -19.64
C THR A 96 -12.35 -5.94 -19.24
N ASN A 97 -12.51 -6.69 -18.15
CA ASN A 97 -13.82 -7.16 -17.66
C ASN A 97 -14.32 -6.43 -16.40
N PHE A 98 -13.99 -5.14 -16.24
CA PHE A 98 -14.84 -4.26 -15.44
C PHE A 98 -16.09 -3.91 -16.25
N LYS A 99 -17.11 -4.76 -16.14
CA LYS A 99 -18.49 -4.36 -16.45
C LYS A 99 -19.05 -3.63 -15.24
N GLY A 100 -19.59 -2.43 -15.50
CA GLY A 100 -20.15 -1.52 -14.51
C GLY A 100 -21.51 -1.91 -13.95
#